data_AF-A0A8S2QDX7-F1
#
_entry.id   AF-A0A8S2QDX7-F1
#
_cell.length_a   1.000
_cell.length_b   1.000
_cell.length_c   1.000
_cell.angle_alpha   90.00
_cell.angle_beta   90.00
_cell.angle_gamma   90.00
#
_symmetry.space_group_name_H-M   'P 1'
#
loop_
_entity.id
_entity.type
_entity.pdbx_description
1 polymer ?
#
loop_
_entity_poly.entity_id
_entity_poly.type
_entity_poly.pdbx_seq_one_letter_code
_entity_poly.pdbx_strand_id
1 'polypeptide(L)'
;YQKWHERKCQFHYVSASPWQLYPALRCFLEKYNFPMGTLNLRKFDWNLKFFYTIGIHKMKTISEIIEAYPSRKYIFVGDSGELDPEVYAKLYANYAQSIAHIYIRDICQTSPCLPICEERYRKAFEFVPKDLWSIFKHPQEIDTDINKLVSI
;
A
#
# COMPACT_ATOMS: atom_id res chain seq x y z
N TYR A 1 12.75 1.98 1.31
CA TYR A 1 12.28 1.85 2.71
C TYR A 1 13.29 2.27 3.76
N GLN A 2 14.52 1.74 3.81
CA GLN A 2 15.50 2.17 4.84
C GLN A 2 15.77 3.69 4.85
N LYS A 3 15.89 4.31 3.67
CA LYS A 3 15.99 5.77 3.56
C LYS A 3 14.81 6.54 4.19
N TRP A 4 13.59 6.00 4.14
CA TRP A 4 12.43 6.60 4.82
C TRP A 4 12.49 6.35 6.34
N HIS A 5 12.95 5.18 6.76
CA HIS A 5 13.14 4.86 8.18
C HIS A 5 14.20 5.74 8.85
N GLU A 6 15.32 6.00 8.17
CA GLU A 6 16.36 6.96 8.61
C GLU A 6 15.78 8.36 8.83
N ARG A 7 14.80 8.75 8.00
CA ARG A 7 14.02 9.99 8.11
C ARG A 7 12.84 9.90 9.10
N LYS A 8 12.84 8.88 9.96
CA LYS A 8 11.86 8.66 11.04
C LYS A 8 10.44 8.32 10.59
N CYS A 9 10.24 7.90 9.34
CA CYS A 9 8.95 7.32 8.93
C CYS A 9 8.65 6.06 9.73
N GLN A 10 7.38 5.94 10.12
CA GLN A 10 6.83 4.74 10.75
C GLN A 10 6.25 3.82 9.68
N PHE A 11 6.39 2.51 9.89
CA PHE A 11 5.95 1.51 8.91
C PHE A 11 4.75 0.72 9.43
N HIS A 12 3.75 0.60 8.55
CA HIS A 12 2.58 -0.25 8.75
C HIS A 12 2.49 -1.22 7.59
N TYR A 13 2.76 -2.50 7.86
CA TYR A 13 2.61 -3.57 6.90
C TYR A 13 1.20 -4.11 7.02
N VAL A 14 0.41 -4.00 5.95
CA VAL A 14 -0.98 -4.49 5.91
C VAL A 14 -1.07 -5.59 4.87
N SER A 15 -1.50 -6.78 5.27
CA SER A 15 -1.59 -7.95 4.39
C SER A 15 -2.86 -8.74 4.65
N ALA A 16 -3.47 -9.25 3.58
CA ALA A 16 -4.61 -10.16 3.69
C ALA A 16 -4.20 -11.58 4.09
N SER A 17 -2.91 -11.82 4.32
CA SER A 17 -2.36 -13.08 4.78
C SER A 17 -2.87 -13.48 6.17
N PRO A 18 -3.01 -14.78 6.45
CA PRO A 18 -3.36 -15.30 7.77
C PRO A 18 -2.38 -14.85 8.87
N TRP A 19 -2.90 -14.51 10.05
CA TRP A 19 -2.09 -14.08 11.20
C TRP A 19 -1.05 -15.11 11.66
N GLN A 20 -1.27 -16.39 11.37
CA GLN A 20 -0.34 -17.48 11.65
C GLN A 20 1.02 -17.30 10.95
N LEU A 21 1.06 -16.51 9.87
CA LEU A 21 2.31 -16.18 9.17
C LEU A 21 3.13 -15.09 9.89
N TYR A 22 2.63 -14.52 10.99
CA TYR A 22 3.31 -13.46 11.73
C TYR A 22 4.78 -13.79 12.07
N PRO A 23 5.13 -14.95 12.66
CA PRO A 23 6.52 -15.23 13.02
C PRO A 23 7.43 -15.29 11.78
N ALA A 24 6.96 -15.92 10.70
CA ALA A 24 7.71 -16.05 9.46
C ALA A 24 7.94 -14.68 8.79
N LEU A 25 6.90 -13.85 8.74
CA LEU A 25 6.98 -12.49 8.17
C LEU A 25 7.88 -11.59 9.01
N ARG A 26 7.82 -11.68 10.35
CA ARG A 26 8.71 -10.93 11.23
C ARG A 26 10.17 -11.30 10.99
N CYS A 27 10.49 -12.60 10.97
CA CYS A 27 11.84 -13.08 10.64
C CYS A 27 12.29 -12.63 9.25
N PHE A 28 11.39 -12.61 8.27
CA PHE A 28 11.70 -12.11 6.92
C PHE A 28 12.09 -10.63 6.95
N LEU A 29 11.30 -9.78 7.62
CA LEU A 29 11.59 -8.35 7.72
C LEU A 29 12.96 -8.12 8.38
N GLU A 30 13.25 -8.85 9.47
CA GLU A 30 14.54 -8.77 10.17
C GLU A 30 15.70 -9.23 9.27
N LYS A 31 15.57 -10.41 8.65
CA LYS A 31 16.61 -11.01 7.80
C LYS A 31 16.99 -10.15 6.61
N TYR A 32 16.01 -9.51 5.97
CA TYR A 32 16.24 -8.67 4.78
C TYR A 32 16.36 -7.18 5.10
N ASN A 33 16.52 -6.85 6.38
CA ASN A 33 16.71 -5.48 6.85
C ASN A 33 15.60 -4.54 6.33
N PHE A 34 14.35 -4.94 6.48
CA PHE A 34 13.22 -4.03 6.36
C PHE A 34 13.06 -3.24 7.67
N PRO A 35 12.58 -1.99 7.62
CA PRO A 35 12.23 -1.25 8.83
C PRO A 35 11.23 -2.02 9.68
N MET A 36 11.45 -2.07 10.99
CA MET A 36 10.45 -2.65 11.89
C MET A 36 9.20 -1.78 11.91
N GLY A 37 8.05 -2.42 12.01
CA GLY A 37 6.76 -1.76 11.96
C GLY A 37 5.64 -2.66 12.43
N THR A 38 4.41 -2.13 12.41
CA THR A 38 3.24 -2.94 12.72
C THR A 38 2.98 -3.93 11.59
N LEU A 39 2.57 -5.16 11.95
CA LEU A 39 2.14 -6.19 11.00
C LEU A 39 0.65 -6.45 11.22
N ASN A 40 -0.18 -5.83 10.39
CA ASN A 40 -1.62 -6.03 10.41
C ASN A 40 -1.96 -7.16 9.43
N LEU A 41 -2.23 -8.32 10.02
CA LEU A 41 -2.56 -9.55 9.32
C LEU A 41 -4.02 -9.90 9.58
N ARG A 42 -4.54 -10.77 8.71
CA ARG A 42 -5.93 -11.14 8.75
C ARG A 42 -6.17 -12.35 9.65
N LYS A 43 -7.23 -12.31 10.46
CA LYS A 43 -7.72 -13.52 11.13
C LYS A 43 -8.26 -14.48 10.08
N PHE A 44 -7.65 -15.66 9.98
CA PHE A 44 -8.07 -16.71 9.05
C PHE A 44 -9.50 -17.17 9.34
N ASP A 45 -10.27 -17.37 8.28
CA ASP A 45 -11.62 -17.93 8.31
C ASP A 45 -11.77 -18.92 7.14
N TRP A 46 -12.32 -20.10 7.43
CA TRP A 46 -12.54 -21.18 6.46
C TRP A 46 -13.65 -20.87 5.45
N ASN A 47 -14.43 -19.82 5.67
CA ASN A 47 -15.49 -19.40 4.75
C ASN A 47 -14.94 -18.95 3.39
N LEU A 48 -15.53 -19.40 2.26
CA LEU A 48 -15.12 -18.92 0.91
C LEU A 48 -15.19 -17.40 0.75
N LYS A 49 -16.10 -16.73 1.48
CA LYS A 49 -16.17 -15.26 1.56
C LYS A 49 -14.85 -14.62 1.98
N PHE A 50 -13.98 -15.38 2.65
CA PHE A 50 -12.64 -14.95 3.03
C PHE A 50 -11.85 -14.45 1.82
N PHE A 51 -11.86 -15.15 0.69
CA PHE A 51 -11.09 -14.77 -0.49
C PHE A 51 -11.64 -13.52 -1.19
N TYR A 52 -12.96 -13.29 -1.15
CA TYR A 52 -13.61 -12.14 -1.80
C TYR A 52 -13.54 -10.83 -0.99
N THR A 53 -13.03 -10.89 0.24
CA THR A 53 -13.05 -9.75 1.19
C THR A 53 -11.67 -9.14 1.43
N ILE A 54 -10.68 -9.47 0.59
CA ILE A 54 -9.30 -8.94 0.66
C ILE A 54 -9.30 -7.40 0.68
N GLY A 55 -9.97 -6.78 -0.31
CA GLY A 55 -10.02 -5.32 -0.41
C GLY A 55 -10.75 -4.67 0.78
N ILE A 56 -11.81 -5.30 1.28
CA ILE A 56 -12.57 -4.81 2.45
C ILE A 56 -11.70 -4.83 3.71
N HIS A 57 -10.92 -5.89 3.91
CA HIS A 57 -10.01 -6.00 5.04
C HIS A 57 -8.91 -4.93 4.99
N LYS A 58 -8.24 -4.75 3.83
CA LYS A 58 -7.21 -3.72 3.67
C LYS A 58 -7.78 -2.32 3.89
N MET A 59 -8.94 -2.02 3.29
CA MET A 59 -9.62 -0.74 3.45
C MET A 59 -9.92 -0.45 4.92
N LYS A 60 -10.56 -1.39 5.63
CA LYS A 60 -10.87 -1.23 7.06
C LYS A 60 -9.61 -1.02 7.90
N THR A 61 -8.59 -1.84 7.71
CA THR A 61 -7.36 -1.78 8.51
C THR A 61 -6.62 -0.47 8.28
N ILE A 62 -6.53 0.00 7.04
CA ILE A 62 -5.85 1.27 6.72
C ILE A 62 -6.66 2.45 7.26
N SER A 63 -7.99 2.44 7.14
CA SER A 63 -8.86 3.43 7.79
C SER A 63 -8.62 3.53 9.29
N GLU A 64 -8.58 2.40 9.99
CA GLU A 64 -8.31 2.36 11.44
C GLU A 64 -6.94 2.98 11.80
N ILE A 65 -5.91 2.74 10.96
CA ILE A 65 -4.59 3.36 11.15
C ILE A 65 -4.64 4.87 10.96
N ILE A 66 -5.30 5.36 9.91
CA ILE A 66 -5.43 6.79 9.62
C ILE A 66 -6.17 7.49 10.75
N GLU A 67 -7.29 6.91 11.20
CA GLU A 67 -8.12 7.44 12.27
C GLU A 67 -7.41 7.44 13.63
N ALA A 68 -6.52 6.47 13.88
CA ALA A 68 -5.70 6.43 15.09
C ALA A 68 -4.63 7.54 15.13
N TYR A 69 -4.15 8.02 13.97
CA TYR A 69 -3.16 9.09 13.87
C TYR A 69 -3.54 10.13 12.82
N PRO A 70 -4.57 10.95 13.08
CA PRO A 70 -5.16 11.84 12.07
C PRO A 70 -4.25 13.01 11.66
N SER A 71 -3.26 13.36 12.49
CA SER A 71 -2.28 14.41 12.19
C SER A 71 -1.12 13.96 11.30
N ARG A 72 -1.06 12.66 10.94
CA ARG A 72 0.00 12.12 10.09
C ARG A 72 -0.36 12.20 8.61
N LYS A 73 0.67 12.29 7.79
CA LYS A 73 0.60 12.11 6.34
C LYS A 73 1.07 10.70 5.98
N TYR A 74 0.40 10.08 5.02
CA TYR A 74 0.59 8.68 4.66
C TYR A 74 1.06 8.54 3.22
N ILE A 75 2.06 7.69 3.02
CA ILE A 75 2.47 7.20 1.70
C ILE A 75 2.00 5.76 1.60
N PHE A 76 1.17 5.46 0.61
CA PHE A 76 0.73 4.09 0.35
C PHE A 76 1.68 3.44 -0.65
N VAL A 77 2.08 2.21 -0.37
CA VAL A 77 2.89 1.40 -1.29
C VAL A 77 2.26 0.01 -1.37
N GLY A 78 1.76 -0.32 -2.55
CA GLY A 78 1.09 -1.59 -2.84
C GLY A 78 1.51 -2.16 -4.18
N ASP A 79 0.89 -3.25 -4.59
CA ASP A 79 1.15 -3.91 -5.86
C ASP A 79 -0.10 -4.05 -6.73
N SER A 80 0.12 -4.25 -8.02
CA SER A 80 -0.97 -4.36 -8.98
C SER A 80 -1.61 -5.75 -9.09
N GLY A 81 -1.05 -6.76 -8.40
CA GLY A 81 -1.54 -8.14 -8.40
C GLY A 81 -2.82 -8.30 -7.58
N GLU A 82 -2.95 -7.53 -6.51
CA GLU A 82 -4.15 -7.47 -5.67
C GLU A 82 -5.00 -6.23 -5.98
N LEU A 83 -5.90 -5.87 -5.07
CA LEU A 83 -6.85 -4.76 -5.20
C LEU A 83 -6.31 -3.43 -4.63
N ASP A 84 -4.98 -3.28 -4.51
CA ASP A 84 -4.39 -2.08 -3.90
C ASP A 84 -4.74 -0.78 -4.64
N PRO A 85 -4.73 -0.72 -5.99
CA PRO A 85 -5.16 0.48 -6.70
C PRO A 85 -6.58 0.93 -6.32
N GLU A 86 -7.53 -0.01 -6.32
CA GLU A 86 -8.93 0.28 -5.99
C GLU A 86 -9.13 0.61 -4.51
N VAL A 87 -8.41 -0.05 -3.61
CA VAL A 87 -8.47 0.23 -2.18
C VAL A 87 -7.90 1.62 -1.89
N TYR A 88 -6.75 1.97 -2.45
CA TYR A 88 -6.11 3.25 -2.23
C TYR A 88 -6.89 4.42 -2.84
N ALA A 89 -7.48 4.24 -4.03
CA ALA A 89 -8.36 5.24 -4.62
C ALA A 89 -9.61 5.49 -3.75
N LYS A 90 -10.23 4.44 -3.20
CA LYS A 90 -11.37 4.58 -2.27
C LYS A 90 -10.97 5.24 -0.96
N LEU A 91 -9.79 4.95 -0.44
CA LEU A 91 -9.27 5.63 0.75
C LEU A 91 -8.99 7.10 0.45
N TYR A 92 -8.48 7.44 -0.73
CA TYR A 92 -8.30 8.83 -1.14
C TYR A 92 -9.60 9.62 -1.12
N ALA A 93 -10.70 9.04 -1.60
CA ALA A 93 -12.00 9.70 -1.57
C ALA A 93 -12.45 10.11 -0.15
N ASN A 94 -12.02 9.39 0.89
CA ASN A 94 -12.39 9.65 2.29
C ASN A 94 -11.31 10.40 3.09
N TYR A 95 -10.03 10.28 2.72
CA TYR A 95 -8.88 10.77 3.49
C TYR A 95 -7.87 11.55 2.66
N ALA A 96 -8.32 12.25 1.61
CA ALA A 96 -7.46 12.98 0.66
C ALA A 96 -6.39 13.85 1.35
N GLN A 97 -6.77 14.55 2.43
CA GLN A 97 -5.86 15.44 3.18
C GLN A 97 -4.75 14.70 3.94
N SER A 98 -4.95 13.42 4.26
CA SER A 98 -3.98 12.60 5.00
C SER A 98 -3.04 11.85 4.05
N ILE A 99 -3.34 11.75 2.75
CA ILE A 99 -2.54 10.95 1.81
C ILE A 99 -1.58 11.86 1.06
N ALA A 100 -0.28 11.62 1.26
CA ALA A 100 0.80 12.36 0.61
C ALA A 100 1.12 11.81 -0.78
N HIS A 101 1.15 10.48 -0.93
CA HIS A 101 1.43 9.85 -2.23
C HIS A 101 0.99 8.39 -2.26
N ILE A 102 0.72 7.86 -3.46
CA ILE A 102 0.36 6.47 -3.71
C ILE A 102 1.33 5.85 -4.73
N TYR A 103 2.06 4.83 -4.33
CA TYR A 103 2.93 4.04 -5.19
C TYR A 103 2.32 2.67 -5.46
N ILE A 104 2.14 2.32 -6.74
CA ILE A 104 1.72 0.98 -7.16
C ILE A 104 2.86 0.30 -7.90
N ARG A 105 3.30 -0.85 -7.38
CA ARG A 105 4.25 -1.71 -8.07
C ARG A 105 3.54 -2.46 -9.18
N ASP A 106 3.92 -2.21 -10.43
CA ASP A 106 3.44 -3.00 -11.54
C ASP A 106 4.15 -4.36 -11.58
N ILE A 107 3.38 -5.43 -11.35
CA ILE A 107 3.86 -6.81 -11.43
C ILE A 107 3.29 -7.55 -12.65
N CYS A 108 2.67 -6.85 -13.60
CA CYS A 108 2.10 -7.44 -14.83
C CYS A 108 3.21 -8.25 -15.53
N GLN A 109 3.05 -9.59 -15.55
CA GLN A 109 4.12 -10.55 -15.90
C GLN A 109 4.42 -10.61 -17.41
N THR A 110 3.59 -9.95 -18.22
CA THR A 110 3.81 -9.80 -19.66
C THR A 110 4.53 -8.47 -19.92
N SER A 111 5.59 -8.50 -20.71
CA SER A 111 6.23 -7.30 -21.25
C SER A 111 6.07 -7.30 -22.78
N PRO A 112 5.38 -6.30 -23.35
CA PRO A 112 4.74 -5.16 -22.68
C PRO A 112 3.55 -5.60 -21.81
N CYS A 113 3.23 -4.80 -20.79
CA CYS A 113 2.07 -5.05 -19.94
C CYS A 113 0.82 -5.10 -20.82
N LEU A 114 -0.11 -6.01 -20.52
CA LEU A 114 -1.36 -6.04 -21.27
C LEU A 114 -2.09 -4.69 -21.07
N PRO A 115 -2.69 -4.10 -22.12
CA PRO A 115 -3.43 -2.83 -22.01
C PRO A 115 -4.49 -2.81 -20.90
N ILE A 116 -4.98 -4.00 -20.51
CA ILE A 116 -5.94 -4.16 -19.41
C ILE A 116 -5.36 -3.78 -18.04
N CYS A 117 -4.06 -3.97 -17.81
CA CYS A 117 -3.36 -3.59 -16.58
C CYS A 117 -3.39 -2.05 -16.43
N GLU A 118 -2.95 -1.32 -17.46
CA GLU A 118 -2.88 0.15 -17.46
C GLU A 118 -4.27 0.80 -17.36
N GLU A 119 -5.24 0.32 -18.13
CA GLU A 119 -6.60 0.85 -18.10
C GLU A 119 -7.28 0.63 -16.74
N ARG A 120 -6.98 -0.49 -16.07
CA ARG A 120 -7.48 -0.75 -14.70
C ARG A 120 -6.99 0.31 -13.72
N TYR A 121 -5.70 0.64 -13.73
CA TYR A 121 -5.15 1.64 -12.81
C TYR A 121 -5.69 3.04 -13.13
N ARG A 122 -5.78 3.37 -14.43
CA ARG A 122 -6.35 4.65 -14.90
C ARG A 122 -7.79 4.83 -14.43
N LYS A 123 -8.62 3.78 -14.52
CA LYS A 123 -9.99 3.79 -14.01
C LYS A 123 -10.04 3.87 -12.48
N ALA A 124 -9.19 3.13 -11.77
CA ALA A 124 -9.16 3.17 -10.31
C ALA A 124 -8.82 4.59 -9.81
N PHE A 125 -7.84 5.24 -10.41
CA PHE A 125 -7.37 6.58 -10.02
C PHE A 125 -7.98 7.73 -10.82
N GLU A 126 -9.11 7.54 -11.51
CA GLU A 126 -9.75 8.57 -12.36
C GLU A 126 -10.01 9.88 -11.61
N PHE A 127 -10.35 9.79 -10.32
CA PHE A 127 -10.67 10.93 -9.46
C PHE A 127 -9.52 11.30 -8.50
N VAL A 128 -8.33 10.73 -8.68
CA VAL A 128 -7.14 11.04 -7.88
C VAL A 128 -6.20 11.93 -8.70
N PRO A 129 -5.74 13.08 -8.17
CA PRO A 129 -4.79 13.95 -8.87
C PRO A 129 -3.58 13.16 -9.38
N LYS A 130 -3.23 13.37 -10.64
CA LYS A 130 -2.23 12.55 -11.35
C LYS A 130 -0.83 12.64 -10.73
N ASP A 131 -0.53 13.74 -10.05
CA ASP A 131 0.70 14.00 -9.32
C ASP A 131 0.79 13.26 -7.98
N LEU A 132 -0.33 12.78 -7.44
CA LEU A 132 -0.39 12.09 -6.14
C LEU A 132 -0.17 10.57 -6.25
N TRP A 133 -0.08 10.02 -7.46
CA TRP A 133 0.13 8.59 -7.64
C TRP A 133 1.10 8.27 -8.78
N SER A 134 1.81 7.17 -8.62
CA SER A 134 2.79 6.72 -9.61
C SER A 134 2.90 5.22 -9.65
N ILE A 135 3.12 4.70 -10.85
CA ILE A 135 3.42 3.30 -11.09
C ILE A 135 4.94 3.15 -11.16
N PHE A 136 5.46 2.08 -10.57
CA PHE A 136 6.88 1.75 -10.68
C PHE A 136 7.08 0.25 -10.94
N LYS A 137 8.15 -0.12 -11.62
CA LYS A 137 8.56 -1.53 -11.80
C LYS A 137 9.75 -1.87 -10.93
N HIS A 138 10.70 -0.94 -10.85
CA HIS A 138 11.95 -1.06 -10.13
C HIS A 138 11.95 -0.19 -8.87
N PRO A 139 12.46 -0.69 -7.73
CA PRO A 139 12.47 0.08 -6.47
C PRO A 139 13.18 1.45 -6.53
N GLN A 140 14.07 1.65 -7.50
CA GLN A 140 14.82 2.89 -7.71
C GLN A 140 13.94 4.05 -8.21
N GLU A 141 12.77 3.76 -8.78
CA GLU A 141 11.84 4.76 -9.31
C GLU A 141 11.02 5.45 -8.20
N ILE A 142 11.01 4.90 -6.98
CA ILE A 142 10.32 5.52 -5.83
C ILE A 142 11.11 6.73 -5.34
N ASP A 143 10.45 7.89 -5.23
CA ASP A 143 11.07 9.06 -4.59
C ASP A 143 11.26 8.79 -3.10
N THR A 144 12.49 9.01 -2.65
CA THR A 144 12.83 8.80 -1.25
C THR A 144 12.70 10.07 -0.43
N ASP A 145 12.68 11.23 -1.08
CA ASP A 145 12.60 12.55 -0.45
C ASP A 145 11.20 12.88 0.07
N ILE A 146 10.98 12.60 1.35
CA ILE A 146 9.69 12.78 2.01
C ILE A 146 9.25 14.25 2.03
N ASN A 147 10.19 15.21 2.05
CA ASN A 147 9.83 16.62 2.07
C ASN A 147 9.07 16.99 0.79
N LYS A 148 9.49 16.46 -0.37
CA LYS A 148 8.77 16.68 -1.62
C LYS A 148 7.37 16.06 -1.61
N LEU A 149 7.24 14.86 -1.05
CA LEU A 149 5.96 14.13 -1.01
C LEU A 149 4.96 14.75 -0.01
N VAL A 150 5.43 15.41 1.04
CA VAL A 150 4.58 15.94 2.12
C VAL A 150 4.33 17.45 1.98
N SER A 151 5.01 18.15 1.07
CA SER A 151 4.85 19.61 0.86
C SER A 151 3.57 20.02 0.10
N ILE A 152 2.57 19.14 0.02
CA ILE A 152 1.27 19.35 -0.63
C ILE A 152 0.17 19.56 0.41
#